data_AF-A0A959QUL0-F1
#
_entry.id   AF-A0A959QUL0-F1
#
_cell.length_a   1.000
_cell.length_b   1.000
_cell.length_c   1.000
_cell.angle_alpha   90.00
_cell.angle_beta   90.00
_cell.angle_gamma   90.00
#
_symmetry.space_group_name_H-M   'P 1'
#
loop_
_entity.id
_entity.type
_entity.pdbx_description
1 polymer ?
#
loop_
_entity_poly.entity_id
_entity_poly.type
_entity_poly.pdbx_seq_one_letter_code
_entity_poly.pdbx_strand_id
1 'polypeptide(L)'
;MKHLKYLLLIPVVLILTDTAASAQIDSLAMAKRRARPKPIKKEFSVGFRVNTDGWGIFVDRGAVKDPGRNTDYFYDTKLFQIEFSEKKHPQETKRTNITGAATENVKPFIFGKINNFYTLKFGYGRRKMIAGKPDPGSVSIHWVYMGGISLGLEKPYYYEAYYSKAGGPLTRETVRYTDSTKVILSPNIDSAAIVGSAGFTKGIGELKIVP
;
A
#
# COMPACT_ATOMS: atom_id res chain seq x y z
N MET A 1 31.26 96.44 -38.01
CA MET A 1 30.53 96.21 -36.73
C MET A 1 29.24 95.49 -37.09
N LYS A 2 29.20 94.15 -37.15
CA LYS A 2 28.91 93.21 -36.04
C LYS A 2 27.74 93.66 -35.17
N HIS A 3 26.59 92.98 -35.29
CA HIS A 3 25.80 92.31 -34.22
C HIS A 3 24.37 92.03 -34.73
N LEU A 4 24.05 90.79 -35.11
CA LEU A 4 23.51 89.70 -34.27
C LEU A 4 22.02 89.87 -33.93
N LYS A 5 21.14 89.18 -34.68
CA LYS A 5 19.80 88.76 -34.23
C LYS A 5 19.59 87.31 -34.69
N TYR A 6 19.76 86.37 -33.76
CA TYR A 6 19.47 84.96 -33.97
C TYR A 6 17.95 84.73 -33.85
N LEU A 7 17.31 84.29 -34.94
CA LEU A 7 15.95 83.75 -34.91
C LEU A 7 16.09 82.23 -34.78
N LEU A 8 15.82 81.70 -33.59
CA LEU A 8 15.84 80.27 -33.28
C LEU A 8 14.68 79.55 -34.00
N LEU A 9 14.99 78.77 -35.02
CA LEU A 9 14.11 77.75 -35.59
C LEU A 9 14.41 76.42 -34.88
N ILE A 10 13.48 75.96 -34.05
CA ILE A 10 13.53 74.63 -33.40
C ILE A 10 12.96 73.61 -34.40
N PRO A 11 13.72 72.60 -34.87
CA PRO A 11 13.13 71.49 -35.57
C PRO A 11 12.50 70.54 -34.55
N VAL A 12 11.18 70.42 -34.58
CA VAL A 12 10.44 69.35 -33.89
C VAL A 12 10.76 68.04 -34.60
N VAL A 13 11.67 67.26 -34.04
CA VAL A 13 11.92 65.88 -34.46
C VAL A 13 10.85 65.00 -33.82
N LEU A 14 9.88 64.58 -34.62
CA LEU A 14 8.85 63.63 -34.23
C LEU A 14 9.46 62.23 -34.21
N ILE A 15 9.81 61.72 -33.02
CA ILE A 15 10.30 60.34 -32.83
C ILE A 15 9.07 59.43 -32.80
N LEU A 16 8.80 58.74 -33.92
CA LEU A 16 7.86 57.64 -34.05
C LEU A 16 8.60 56.31 -33.84
N THR A 17 8.82 55.91 -32.59
CA THR A 17 9.27 54.55 -32.19
C THR A 17 8.44 54.22 -30.93
N ASP A 18 7.70 53.12 -30.73
CA ASP A 18 8.09 51.70 -30.79
C ASP A 18 6.85 50.77 -30.69
N THR A 19 5.75 51.08 -31.40
CA THR A 19 4.55 50.21 -31.35
C THR A 19 4.76 48.89 -32.11
N ALA A 20 5.53 48.90 -33.20
CA ALA A 20 5.83 47.69 -33.98
C ALA A 20 6.79 46.74 -33.26
N ALA A 21 7.79 47.28 -32.54
CA ALA A 21 8.73 46.48 -31.75
C ALA A 21 8.04 45.79 -30.57
N SER A 22 7.13 46.49 -29.89
CA SER A 22 6.33 45.93 -28.80
C SER A 22 5.42 44.80 -29.28
N ALA A 23 4.80 44.92 -30.46
CA ALA A 23 3.98 43.86 -31.05
C ALA A 23 4.81 42.62 -31.46
N GLN A 24 6.05 42.82 -31.92
CA GLN A 24 6.93 41.72 -32.27
C GLN A 24 7.46 41.00 -31.01
N ILE A 25 7.77 41.73 -29.94
CA ILE A 25 8.14 41.18 -28.61
C ILE A 25 6.96 40.43 -27.99
N ASP A 26 5.73 40.95 -28.07
CA ASP A 26 4.53 40.24 -27.60
C ASP A 26 4.23 38.99 -28.43
N SER A 27 4.46 39.04 -29.75
CA SER A 27 4.30 37.85 -30.61
C SER A 27 5.38 36.78 -30.37
N LEU A 28 6.59 37.18 -29.96
CA LEU A 28 7.67 36.30 -29.53
C LEU A 28 7.47 35.78 -28.10
N ALA A 29 6.85 36.55 -27.20
CA ALA A 29 6.39 36.08 -25.89
C ALA A 29 5.19 35.12 -26.02
N MET A 30 4.41 35.28 -27.09
CA MET A 30 3.39 34.35 -27.58
C MET A 30 3.99 33.23 -28.46
N ALA A 31 5.32 33.11 -28.58
CA ALA A 31 5.92 31.94 -29.21
C ALA A 31 5.74 30.72 -28.29
N LYS A 32 4.62 30.02 -28.51
CA LYS A 32 4.41 28.61 -28.19
C LYS A 32 4.73 28.25 -26.74
N ARG A 33 3.84 28.63 -25.81
CA ARG A 33 3.68 27.88 -24.55
C ARG A 33 3.53 26.41 -24.93
N ARG A 34 4.58 25.61 -24.73
CA ARG A 34 4.52 24.16 -24.95
C ARG A 34 3.33 23.65 -24.13
N ALA A 35 2.40 22.97 -24.80
CA ALA A 35 1.29 22.34 -24.11
C ALA A 35 1.87 21.39 -23.05
N ARG A 36 1.67 21.73 -21.77
CA ARG A 36 2.13 20.87 -20.67
C ARG A 36 1.31 19.57 -20.74
N PRO A 37 1.91 18.41 -20.52
CA PRO A 37 1.17 17.16 -20.45
C PRO A 37 0.10 17.26 -19.36
N LYS A 38 -1.05 16.62 -19.60
CA LYS A 38 -2.18 16.66 -18.67
C LYS A 38 -1.71 16.13 -17.31
N PRO A 39 -1.87 16.90 -16.21
CA PRO A 39 -1.39 16.46 -14.91
C PRO A 39 -2.16 15.21 -14.48
N ILE A 40 -1.42 14.17 -14.07
CA ILE A 40 -2.00 13.00 -13.39
C ILE A 40 -2.52 13.51 -12.05
N LYS A 41 -3.82 13.38 -11.80
CA LYS A 41 -4.47 13.91 -10.57
C LYS A 41 -4.59 12.85 -9.48
N LYS A 42 -4.71 11.59 -9.89
CA LYS A 42 -4.99 10.45 -9.01
C LYS A 42 -4.16 9.27 -9.47
N GLU A 43 -3.68 8.51 -8.51
CA GLU A 43 -2.98 7.26 -8.71
C GLU A 43 -3.64 6.19 -7.86
N PHE A 44 -3.63 4.98 -8.39
CA PHE A 44 -4.14 3.81 -7.71
C PHE A 44 -3.18 2.66 -7.98
N SER A 45 -2.73 2.01 -6.93
CA SER A 45 -1.87 0.84 -7.02
C SER A 45 -2.43 -0.24 -6.12
N VAL A 46 -2.32 -1.48 -6.59
CA VAL A 46 -2.65 -2.67 -5.80
C VAL A 46 -1.49 -3.64 -5.97
N GLY A 47 -1.13 -4.33 -4.90
CA GLY A 47 -0.02 -5.26 -4.96
C GLY A 47 -0.09 -6.35 -3.91
N PHE A 48 0.69 -7.39 -4.17
CA PHE A 48 0.94 -8.48 -3.24
C PHE A 48 2.37 -8.35 -2.69
N ARG A 49 2.57 -8.73 -1.44
CA ARG A 49 3.87 -8.85 -0.79
C ARG A 49 4.03 -10.27 -0.28
N VAL A 50 5.17 -10.84 -0.59
CA VAL A 50 5.58 -12.14 -0.06
C VAL A 50 6.75 -11.87 0.87
N ASN A 51 6.62 -12.31 2.11
CA ASN A 51 7.62 -12.14 3.15
C ASN A 51 8.02 -13.52 3.68
N THR A 52 9.21 -13.64 4.26
CA THR A 52 9.65 -14.91 4.88
C THR A 52 8.70 -15.33 6.02
N ASP A 53 8.15 -14.35 6.74
CA ASP A 53 7.23 -14.54 7.86
C ASP A 53 5.75 -14.49 7.44
N GLY A 54 5.41 -14.42 6.14
CA GLY A 54 4.01 -14.34 5.74
C GLY A 54 3.73 -13.76 4.36
N TRP A 55 2.55 -13.20 4.20
CA TRP A 55 2.11 -12.58 2.96
C TRP A 55 1.21 -11.39 3.26
N GLY A 56 1.08 -10.48 2.30
CA GLY A 56 0.18 -9.35 2.42
C GLY A 56 -0.33 -8.86 1.08
N ILE A 57 -1.42 -8.11 1.16
CA ILE A 57 -1.99 -7.34 0.07
C ILE A 57 -2.02 -5.88 0.50
N PHE A 58 -1.73 -4.98 -0.41
CA PHE A 58 -1.82 -3.56 -0.15
C PHE A 58 -2.52 -2.85 -1.29
N VAL A 59 -3.21 -1.78 -0.92
CA VAL A 59 -3.87 -0.85 -1.84
C VAL A 59 -3.40 0.54 -1.50
N ASP A 60 -2.85 1.21 -2.51
CA ASP A 60 -2.36 2.58 -2.42
C ASP A 60 -3.22 3.50 -3.26
N ARG A 61 -3.59 4.63 -2.67
CA ARG A 61 -4.26 5.71 -3.37
C ARG A 61 -3.42 6.97 -3.24
N GLY A 62 -2.95 7.44 -4.40
CA GLY A 62 -2.22 8.69 -4.53
C GLY A 62 -3.13 9.83 -4.98
N ALA A 63 -3.04 10.98 -4.32
CA ALA A 63 -3.63 12.22 -4.80
C ALA A 63 -2.51 13.23 -5.05
N VAL A 64 -2.38 13.63 -6.31
CA VAL A 64 -1.35 14.56 -6.75
C VAL A 64 -1.83 15.97 -6.48
N LYS A 65 -1.08 16.72 -5.65
CA LYS A 65 -1.39 18.14 -5.45
C LYS A 65 -0.77 18.91 -6.61
N ASP A 66 -1.60 19.58 -7.41
CA ASP A 66 -1.14 20.47 -8.47
C ASP A 66 -0.43 21.67 -7.82
N PRO A 67 0.90 21.77 -7.92
CA PRO A 67 1.59 22.92 -7.39
C PRO A 67 1.39 24.03 -8.45
N GLY A 68 0.72 25.11 -8.06
CA GLY A 68 0.31 26.17 -8.98
C GLY A 68 1.45 26.69 -9.87
N ARG A 69 1.06 27.42 -10.93
CA ARG A 69 1.80 27.92 -12.11
C ARG A 69 3.34 28.17 -12.06
N ASN A 70 3.98 28.29 -10.91
CA ASN A 70 5.38 28.73 -10.71
C ASN A 70 6.35 27.73 -10.07
N THR A 71 5.98 26.47 -9.83
CA THR A 71 6.90 25.51 -9.23
C THR A 71 7.34 24.46 -10.23
N ASP A 72 8.60 24.56 -10.65
CA ASP A 72 9.38 23.54 -11.38
C ASP A 72 9.59 22.24 -10.58
N TYR A 73 8.92 22.10 -9.42
CA TYR A 73 9.01 20.93 -8.56
C TYR A 73 7.85 19.98 -8.85
N PHE A 74 8.12 19.09 -9.79
CA PHE A 74 7.78 17.68 -9.76
C PHE A 74 6.80 17.23 -8.64
N TYR A 75 5.57 16.93 -9.05
CA TYR A 75 4.41 16.38 -8.33
C TYR A 75 4.65 15.81 -6.92
N ASP A 76 4.26 16.57 -5.89
CA ASP A 76 4.07 16.05 -4.52
C ASP A 76 2.75 15.26 -4.47
N THR A 77 2.87 13.94 -4.28
CA THR A 77 1.73 13.03 -4.24
C THR A 77 1.49 12.59 -2.81
N LYS A 78 0.32 12.91 -2.26
CA LYS A 78 -0.12 12.35 -0.98
C LYS A 78 -0.50 10.89 -1.19
N LEU A 79 0.07 10.00 -0.40
CA LEU A 79 -0.20 8.57 -0.46
C LEU A 79 -1.00 8.14 0.76
N PHE A 80 -2.03 7.35 0.51
CA PHE A 80 -2.77 6.62 1.53
C PHE A 80 -2.69 5.13 1.21
N GLN A 81 -2.18 4.34 2.14
CA GLN A 81 -1.98 2.89 2.00
C GLN A 81 -2.85 2.16 3.02
N ILE A 82 -3.54 1.12 2.56
CA ILE A 82 -4.12 0.11 3.44
C ILE A 82 -3.44 -1.21 3.10
N GLU A 83 -2.92 -1.91 4.10
CA GLU A 83 -2.29 -3.22 3.94
C GLU A 83 -2.91 -4.23 4.89
N PHE A 84 -3.30 -5.37 4.36
CA PHE A 84 -3.69 -6.54 5.14
C PHE A 84 -2.62 -7.62 4.96
N SER A 85 -2.09 -8.15 6.05
CA SER A 85 -1.08 -9.21 5.99
C SER A 85 -1.28 -10.26 7.07
N GLU A 86 -0.93 -11.50 6.76
CA GLU A 86 -0.83 -12.60 7.72
C GLU A 86 0.63 -12.73 8.14
N LYS A 87 0.88 -12.86 9.45
CA LYS A 87 2.21 -13.24 9.96
C LYS A 87 2.18 -14.61 10.61
N LYS A 88 3.24 -15.37 10.38
CA LYS A 88 3.49 -16.70 10.91
C LYS A 88 4.64 -16.66 11.90
N HIS A 89 4.51 -17.44 12.96
CA HIS A 89 5.59 -17.59 13.92
C HIS A 89 6.65 -18.59 13.40
N PRO A 90 7.97 -18.33 13.58
CA PRO A 90 9.03 -19.20 13.05
C PRO A 90 9.00 -20.64 13.56
N GLN A 91 8.40 -20.87 14.74
CA GLN A 91 8.26 -22.20 15.33
C GLN A 91 7.03 -22.97 14.80
N GLU A 92 6.23 -22.38 13.91
CA GLU A 92 5.07 -23.06 13.31
C GLU A 92 5.53 -24.18 12.38
N THR A 93 5.37 -25.42 12.82
CA THR A 93 5.64 -26.60 11.97
C THR A 93 4.33 -27.12 11.41
N LYS A 94 4.18 -27.05 10.08
CA LYS A 94 3.08 -27.72 9.38
C LYS A 94 3.29 -29.23 9.46
N ARG A 95 2.25 -29.94 9.87
CA ARG A 95 2.18 -31.39 9.85
C ARG A 95 0.95 -31.82 9.05
N THR A 96 1.09 -32.96 8.39
CA THR A 96 -0.03 -33.68 7.80
C THR A 96 -0.05 -35.03 8.48
N ASN A 97 -1.22 -35.41 9.00
CA ASN A 97 -1.38 -36.71 9.62
C ASN A 97 -1.65 -37.74 8.52
N ILE A 98 -0.72 -38.67 8.30
CA ILE A 98 -0.84 -39.72 7.28
C ILE A 98 -1.48 -40.99 7.89
N THR A 99 -1.65 -41.05 9.21
CA THR A 99 -2.23 -42.20 9.91
C THR A 99 -3.74 -42.06 10.04
N GLY A 100 -4.49 -42.66 9.10
CA GLY A 100 -5.93 -42.92 9.25
C GLY A 100 -6.73 -42.83 7.94
N ALA A 101 -6.78 -43.93 7.20
CA ALA A 101 -7.58 -44.19 6.00
C ALA A 101 -7.27 -43.31 4.77
N ALA A 102 -6.82 -43.95 3.69
CA ALA A 102 -6.61 -43.39 2.35
C ALA A 102 -7.88 -42.84 1.66
N THR A 103 -8.95 -42.58 2.43
CA THR A 103 -10.29 -42.24 1.98
C THR A 103 -10.78 -40.90 2.54
N GLU A 104 -10.04 -40.26 3.45
CA GLU A 104 -10.44 -38.97 4.04
C GLU A 104 -9.63 -37.78 3.50
N ASN A 105 -10.31 -36.63 3.34
CA ASN A 105 -9.69 -35.36 2.96
C ASN A 105 -8.85 -34.80 4.12
N VAL A 106 -7.65 -35.36 4.32
CA VAL A 106 -6.67 -34.88 5.31
C VAL A 106 -6.20 -33.49 4.89
N LYS A 107 -6.38 -32.49 5.78
CA LYS A 107 -5.90 -31.13 5.55
C LYS A 107 -4.61 -30.91 6.33
N PRO A 108 -3.60 -30.21 5.77
CA PRO A 108 -2.44 -29.80 6.54
C PRO A 108 -2.87 -28.90 7.70
N PHE A 109 -2.26 -29.11 8.85
CA PHE A 109 -2.50 -28.32 10.05
C PHE A 109 -1.17 -27.89 10.68
N ILE A 110 -1.21 -26.86 11.50
CA ILE A 110 -0.03 -26.37 12.23
C ILE A 110 -0.16 -26.86 13.65
N PHE A 111 0.74 -27.74 14.06
CA PHE A 111 0.64 -28.38 15.37
C PHE A 111 0.98 -27.38 16.49
N GLY A 112 0.17 -27.35 17.56
CA GLY A 112 0.38 -26.49 18.73
C GLY A 112 0.08 -25.00 18.50
N LYS A 113 -0.47 -24.62 17.34
CA LYS A 113 -0.91 -23.25 17.06
C LYS A 113 -2.16 -22.91 17.86
N ILE A 114 -2.11 -21.80 18.59
CA ILE A 114 -3.23 -21.27 19.38
C ILE A 114 -4.02 -20.25 18.57
N ASN A 115 -3.33 -19.26 17.99
CA ASN A 115 -3.93 -18.16 17.23
C ASN A 115 -3.23 -17.98 15.87
N ASN A 116 -3.99 -17.58 14.86
CA ASN A 116 -3.45 -16.95 13.65
C ASN A 116 -3.37 -15.44 13.88
N PHE A 117 -2.28 -14.82 13.44
CA PHE A 117 -2.08 -13.38 13.56
C PHE A 117 -2.19 -12.71 12.19
N TYR A 118 -3.15 -11.80 12.07
CA TYR A 118 -3.29 -10.91 10.93
C TYR A 118 -2.95 -9.49 11.37
N THR A 119 -2.45 -8.67 10.45
CA THR A 119 -2.20 -7.24 10.70
C THR A 119 -2.89 -6.41 9.65
N LEU A 120 -3.54 -5.35 10.11
CA LEU A 120 -4.15 -4.34 9.27
C LEU A 120 -3.38 -3.03 9.48
N LYS A 121 -2.70 -2.56 8.46
CA LYS A 121 -1.87 -1.36 8.51
C LYS A 121 -2.53 -0.25 7.73
N PHE A 122 -2.56 0.94 8.32
CA PHE A 122 -3.01 2.17 7.71
C PHE A 122 -1.84 3.12 7.62
N GLY A 123 -1.40 3.41 6.40
CA GLY A 123 -0.27 4.29 6.11
C GLY A 123 -0.75 5.60 5.49
N TYR A 124 -0.12 6.70 5.89
CA TYR A 124 -0.21 7.98 5.21
C TYR A 124 1.19 8.55 5.01
N GLY A 125 1.44 9.02 3.79
CA GLY A 125 2.78 9.44 3.38
C GLY A 125 2.75 10.42 2.23
N ARG A 126 3.95 10.75 1.75
CA ARG A 126 4.08 11.48 0.50
C ARG A 126 5.17 10.87 -0.37
N ARG A 127 4.98 11.05 -1.67
CA ARG A 127 5.95 10.73 -2.70
C ARG A 127 6.36 12.01 -3.40
N LYS A 128 7.65 12.34 -3.30
CA LYS A 128 8.25 13.50 -3.92
C LYS A 128 9.18 13.04 -5.04
N MET A 129 8.93 13.49 -6.26
CA MET A 129 9.82 13.19 -7.38
C MET A 129 11.13 13.98 -7.22
N ILE A 130 12.27 13.28 -7.36
CA ILE A 130 13.61 13.84 -7.23
C ILE A 130 14.19 14.15 -8.62
N ALA A 131 14.00 13.22 -9.56
CA ALA A 131 14.57 13.29 -10.89
C ALA A 131 13.66 12.61 -11.92
N GLY A 132 13.82 12.99 -13.18
CA GLY A 132 13.06 12.45 -14.30
C GLY A 132 11.82 13.25 -14.65
N LYS A 133 11.06 12.75 -15.63
CA LYS A 133 9.81 13.37 -16.09
C LYS A 133 8.65 12.41 -15.84
N PRO A 134 7.46 12.90 -15.44
CA PRO A 134 6.25 12.09 -15.27
C PRO A 134 5.55 11.77 -16.60
N ASP A 135 6.24 11.95 -17.72
CA ASP A 135 5.66 11.72 -19.04
C ASP A 135 5.58 10.21 -19.32
N PRO A 136 4.51 9.74 -19.99
CA PRO A 136 4.42 8.35 -20.43
C PRO A 136 5.67 7.98 -21.24
N GLY A 137 6.35 6.89 -20.87
CA GLY A 137 7.59 6.44 -21.51
C GLY A 137 8.88 7.09 -20.96
N SER A 138 8.79 7.97 -19.97
CA SER A 138 9.96 8.50 -19.25
C SER A 138 10.17 7.80 -17.91
N VAL A 139 11.43 7.71 -17.50
CA VAL A 139 11.80 7.23 -16.17
C VAL A 139 11.64 8.37 -15.17
N SER A 140 11.03 8.08 -14.03
CA SER A 140 10.95 9.01 -12.90
C SER A 140 11.41 8.35 -11.62
N ILE A 141 12.20 9.08 -10.83
CA ILE A 141 12.75 8.64 -9.55
C ILE A 141 12.05 9.43 -8.46
N HIS A 142 11.52 8.71 -7.48
CA HIS A 142 10.74 9.29 -6.40
C HIS A 142 11.31 8.92 -5.03
N TRP A 143 11.33 9.90 -4.15
CA TRP A 143 11.48 9.69 -2.72
C TRP A 143 10.11 9.39 -2.12
N VAL A 144 9.98 8.27 -1.41
CA VAL A 144 8.74 7.90 -0.72
C VAL A 144 9.02 7.87 0.78
N TYR A 145 8.21 8.59 1.55
CA TYR A 145 8.19 8.47 3.00
C TYR A 145 6.75 8.29 3.46
N MET A 146 6.55 7.34 4.37
CA MET A 146 5.23 6.97 4.85
C MET A 146 5.33 6.54 6.30
N GLY A 147 4.40 7.03 7.11
CA GLY A 147 4.20 6.58 8.48
C GLY A 147 2.79 6.00 8.60
N GLY A 148 2.55 5.18 9.61
CA GLY A 148 1.26 4.53 9.77
C GLY A 148 1.09 3.87 11.12
N ILE A 149 -0.13 3.40 11.34
CA ILE A 149 -0.48 2.56 12.48
C ILE A 149 -0.75 1.13 11.99
N SER A 150 -0.46 0.15 12.83
CA SER A 150 -0.78 -1.25 12.59
C SER A 150 -1.68 -1.76 13.69
N LEU A 151 -2.76 -2.44 13.33
CA LEU A 151 -3.63 -3.16 14.25
C LEU A 151 -3.39 -4.65 14.08
N GLY A 152 -3.06 -5.34 15.17
CA GLY A 152 -3.00 -6.80 15.23
C GLY A 152 -4.39 -7.39 15.42
N LEU A 153 -4.67 -8.49 14.71
CA LEU A 153 -5.91 -9.24 14.78
C LEU A 153 -5.56 -10.70 15.04
N GLU A 154 -5.90 -11.19 16.22
CA GLU A 154 -5.75 -12.60 16.58
C GLU A 154 -7.04 -13.36 16.27
N LYS A 155 -6.93 -14.35 15.41
CA LYS A 155 -8.01 -15.30 15.11
C LYS A 155 -7.71 -16.64 15.78
N PRO A 156 -8.58 -17.17 16.65
CA PRO A 156 -8.36 -18.48 17.25
C PRO A 156 -8.21 -19.57 16.18
N TYR A 157 -7.23 -20.45 16.37
CA TYR A 157 -6.94 -21.57 15.48
C TYR A 157 -7.71 -22.81 15.94
N TYR A 158 -8.55 -23.35 15.06
CA TYR A 158 -9.33 -24.54 15.32
C TYR A 158 -8.79 -25.73 14.54
N TYR A 159 -8.78 -26.88 15.20
CA TYR A 159 -8.46 -28.18 14.65
C TYR A 159 -9.74 -28.96 14.43
N GLU A 160 -9.74 -29.82 13.42
CA GLU A 160 -10.70 -30.90 13.30
C GLU A 160 -10.03 -32.17 13.85
N ALA A 161 -10.57 -32.70 14.93
CA ALA A 161 -10.05 -33.89 15.58
C ALA A 161 -11.20 -34.85 15.92
N TYR A 162 -10.89 -36.14 15.96
CA TYR A 162 -11.81 -37.12 16.53
C TYR A 162 -11.81 -36.99 18.04
N TYR A 163 -12.94 -36.60 18.60
CA TYR A 163 -13.12 -36.45 20.04
C TYR A 163 -14.30 -37.30 20.50
N SER A 164 -14.09 -38.10 21.55
CA SER A 164 -15.16 -38.81 22.24
C SER A 164 -15.66 -37.94 23.38
N LYS A 165 -16.88 -37.44 23.26
CA LYS A 165 -17.55 -36.77 24.36
C LYS A 165 -18.08 -37.83 25.33
N ALA A 166 -17.50 -37.88 26.54
CA ALA A 166 -17.99 -38.70 27.66
C ALA A 166 -18.21 -40.20 27.34
N GLY A 167 -17.29 -40.83 26.59
CA GLY A 167 -17.35 -42.27 26.30
C GLY A 167 -18.27 -42.66 25.14
N GLY A 168 -18.76 -41.69 24.36
CA GLY A 168 -19.51 -41.93 23.12
C GLY A 168 -18.62 -42.29 21.91
N PRO A 169 -19.21 -42.60 20.75
CA PRO A 169 -18.45 -42.88 19.51
C PRO A 169 -17.57 -41.70 19.10
N LEU A 170 -16.41 -41.98 18.48
CA LEU A 170 -15.50 -40.94 17.96
C LEU A 170 -16.20 -40.13 16.87
N THR A 171 -16.51 -38.88 17.17
CA THR A 171 -17.09 -37.93 16.21
C THR A 171 -16.09 -36.85 15.84
N ARG A 172 -16.13 -36.41 14.58
CA ARG A 172 -15.31 -35.30 14.08
C ARG A 172 -15.87 -33.99 14.64
N GLU A 173 -15.13 -33.38 15.54
CA GLU A 173 -15.51 -32.09 16.13
C GLU A 173 -14.43 -31.03 15.85
N THR A 174 -14.88 -29.77 15.81
CA THR A 174 -14.00 -28.61 15.67
C THR A 174 -13.59 -28.15 17.06
N VAL A 175 -12.33 -28.40 17.44
CA VAL A 175 -11.80 -28.09 18.77
C VAL A 175 -10.72 -27.00 18.68
N ARG A 176 -10.71 -26.08 19.65
CA ARG A 176 -9.64 -25.08 19.78
C ARG A 176 -8.64 -25.51 20.84
N TYR A 177 -7.44 -24.96 20.79
CA TYR A 177 -6.48 -25.17 21.86
C TYR A 177 -6.97 -24.48 23.15
N THR A 178 -7.22 -25.26 24.20
CA THR A 178 -7.63 -24.82 25.54
C THR A 178 -6.99 -25.77 26.56
N ASP A 179 -6.84 -25.37 27.82
CA ASP A 179 -6.19 -26.20 28.85
C ASP A 179 -6.81 -27.61 28.99
N SER A 180 -8.12 -27.75 28.74
CA SER A 180 -8.83 -29.03 28.69
C SER A 180 -8.49 -29.89 27.47
N THR A 181 -8.22 -29.28 26.31
CA THR A 181 -7.88 -29.96 25.06
C THR A 181 -6.36 -30.11 24.88
N LYS A 182 -5.57 -29.47 25.74
CA LYS A 182 -4.10 -29.52 25.74
C LYS A 182 -3.57 -30.94 25.77
N VAL A 183 -4.22 -31.86 26.47
CA VAL A 183 -3.79 -33.26 26.58
C VAL A 183 -3.84 -33.97 25.22
N ILE A 184 -4.82 -33.65 24.37
CA ILE A 184 -5.02 -34.26 23.04
C ILE A 184 -4.24 -33.52 21.94
N LEU A 185 -3.89 -32.25 22.20
CA LEU A 185 -3.15 -31.38 21.29
C LEU A 185 -1.69 -31.17 21.73
N SER A 186 -1.21 -31.95 22.72
CA SER A 186 0.14 -31.82 23.28
C SER A 186 1.18 -32.53 22.42
N PRO A 187 2.38 -31.96 22.23
CA PRO A 187 3.44 -32.52 21.37
C PRO A 187 3.86 -33.96 21.72
N ASN A 188 3.58 -34.41 22.95
CA ASN A 188 3.97 -35.71 23.46
C ASN A 188 2.84 -36.75 23.45
N ILE A 189 1.60 -36.37 23.13
CA ILE A 189 0.42 -37.24 23.25
C ILE A 189 -0.41 -37.13 21.97
N ASP A 190 -0.06 -38.00 21.04
CA ASP A 190 -0.86 -38.48 19.92
C ASP A 190 -1.48 -37.46 18.94
N SER A 191 -0.65 -36.94 18.03
CA SER A 191 -1.11 -36.18 16.85
C SER A 191 -1.98 -36.99 15.88
N ALA A 192 -2.15 -38.31 16.10
CA ALA A 192 -2.92 -39.20 15.23
C ALA A 192 -4.43 -38.94 15.26
N ALA A 193 -4.96 -38.30 16.31
CA ALA A 193 -6.38 -37.96 16.41
C ALA A 193 -6.78 -36.71 15.60
N ILE A 194 -5.82 -35.95 15.08
CA ILE A 194 -6.05 -34.70 14.32
C ILE A 194 -6.22 -35.03 12.83
N VAL A 195 -7.38 -34.68 12.27
CA VAL A 195 -7.73 -34.88 10.86
C VAL A 195 -7.23 -33.71 10.00
N GLY A 196 -7.26 -32.49 10.55
CA GLY A 196 -6.77 -31.32 9.83
C GLY A 196 -7.12 -29.98 10.46
N SER A 197 -6.86 -28.90 9.72
CA SER A 197 -7.24 -27.55 10.09
C SER A 197 -8.72 -27.29 9.78
N ALA A 198 -9.40 -26.58 10.68
CA ALA A 198 -10.77 -26.17 10.46
C ALA A 198 -10.88 -25.09 9.36
N GLY A 199 -12.05 -24.97 8.73
CA GLY A 199 -12.30 -24.00 7.67
C GLY A 199 -12.02 -22.54 8.06
N PHE A 200 -11.62 -21.71 7.09
CA PHE A 200 -11.24 -20.30 7.32
C PHE A 200 -12.33 -19.48 8.03
N THR A 201 -13.60 -19.79 7.79
CA THR A 201 -14.75 -19.08 8.37
C THR A 201 -14.95 -19.33 9.87
N LYS A 202 -14.39 -20.41 10.43
CA LYS A 202 -14.49 -20.72 11.86
C LYS A 202 -13.58 -19.79 12.67
N GLY A 203 -14.11 -19.17 13.71
CA GLY A 203 -13.37 -18.24 14.58
C GLY A 203 -13.32 -16.76 14.12
N ILE A 204 -14.04 -16.39 13.04
CA ILE A 204 -14.14 -14.96 12.64
C ILE A 204 -14.90 -14.14 13.69
N GLY A 205 -15.91 -14.72 14.34
CA GLY A 205 -16.66 -14.06 15.42
C GLY A 205 -15.89 -13.92 16.74
N GLU A 206 -14.75 -14.59 16.89
CA GLU A 206 -13.91 -14.58 18.10
C GLU A 206 -12.58 -13.81 17.86
N LEU A 207 -12.57 -12.88 16.90
CA LEU A 207 -11.41 -12.05 16.61
C LEU A 207 -11.08 -11.14 17.79
N LYS A 208 -9.85 -11.22 18.28
CA LYS A 208 -9.33 -10.32 19.31
C LYS A 208 -8.45 -9.26 18.66
N ILE A 209 -8.72 -8.00 18.97
CA ILE A 209 -7.88 -6.87 18.55
C ILE A 209 -6.72 -6.76 19.53
N VAL A 210 -5.50 -6.74 19.00
CA VAL A 210 -4.26 -6.55 19.74
C VAL A 210 -3.60 -5.27 19.20
N PRO A 211 -3.29 -4.30 20.08
CA PRO A 211 -2.63 -3.06 19.67
C PRO A 211 -1.20 -3.31 19.17
#